data_AF-A0A034VGF8-F1
#
_entry.id   AF-A0A034VGF8-F1
#
_cell.length_a   1.000
_cell.length_b   1.000
_cell.length_c   1.000
_cell.angle_alpha   90.00
_cell.angle_beta   90.00
_cell.angle_gamma   90.00
#
_symmetry.space_group_name_H-M   'P 1'
#
loop_
_entity.id
_entity.type
_entity.pdbx_description
1 polymer ?
#
loop_
_entity_poly.entity_id
_entity_poly.type
_entity_poly.pdbx_seq_one_letter_code
_entity_poly.pdbx_strand_id
1 'polypeptide(L)'
;MSQPVVQMTAEQLQSLIESVRLAAVAGASAAAPATLHSKGSFTNCTSRFGGQRDHEAVEEFITSIVTYKEIESISDEDALKGLSLLFYGLASTWWQGVRKEAKTWGDAIALIRDHFSPTKPAYQIYLEIFENQQRDNVPIDTFVCQKRALLAQLPEGRHDEETELDLVYGLLNIKYRKNILRQDLKTFRELLEKGRIIEHNNLEVEAEQNGPMRGSKRTKRCTHCNFRGHTYEECRKRKSSNEANE
;
A
#
# COMPACT_ATOMS: atom_id res chain seq x y z
N MET A 1 72.62 -49.97 -10.06
CA MET A 1 71.63 -49.63 -11.10
C MET A 1 71.45 -48.13 -11.06
N SER A 2 72.03 -47.38 -12.00
CA SER A 2 71.96 -45.91 -12.02
C SER A 2 71.03 -45.48 -13.15
N GLN A 3 69.96 -44.76 -12.81
CA GLN A 3 68.97 -44.24 -13.75
C GLN A 3 69.57 -43.13 -14.63
N PRO A 4 69.19 -43.02 -15.91
CA PRO A 4 69.60 -41.90 -16.75
C PRO A 4 68.80 -40.65 -16.35
N VAL A 5 69.51 -39.58 -15.98
CA VAL A 5 68.96 -38.24 -15.80
C VAL A 5 68.69 -37.67 -17.20
N VAL A 6 67.41 -37.46 -17.54
CA VAL A 6 67.02 -36.74 -18.75
C VAL A 6 67.39 -35.27 -18.56
N GLN A 7 68.46 -34.82 -19.20
CA GLN A 7 68.84 -33.42 -19.25
C GLN A 7 68.03 -32.73 -20.35
N MET A 8 67.01 -31.97 -19.96
CA MET A 8 66.29 -31.06 -20.86
C MET A 8 67.19 -29.86 -21.18
N THR A 9 67.38 -29.57 -22.47
CA THR A 9 68.16 -28.42 -22.91
C THR A 9 67.37 -27.12 -22.74
N ALA A 10 68.06 -25.99 -22.58
CA ALA A 10 67.42 -24.69 -22.37
C ALA A 10 66.49 -24.29 -23.53
N GLU A 11 66.80 -24.71 -24.75
CA GLU A 11 65.98 -24.48 -25.95
C GLU A 11 64.67 -25.28 -25.91
N GLN A 12 64.70 -26.52 -25.41
CA GLN A 12 63.50 -27.33 -25.22
C GLN A 12 62.58 -26.76 -24.14
N LEU A 13 63.14 -26.16 -23.09
CA LEU A 13 62.36 -25.47 -22.06
C LEU A 13 61.71 -24.19 -22.61
N GLN A 14 62.42 -23.42 -23.44
CA GLN A 14 61.87 -22.20 -24.06
C GLN A 14 60.72 -22.53 -25.03
N SER A 15 60.87 -23.57 -25.86
CA SER A 15 59.80 -24.06 -26.74
C SER A 15 58.54 -24.49 -25.96
N LEU A 16 58.71 -25.06 -24.77
CA LEU A 16 57.61 -25.47 -23.90
C LEU A 16 56.90 -24.27 -23.27
N ILE A 17 57.67 -23.25 -22.85
CA ILE A 17 57.10 -22.03 -22.28
C ILE A 17 56.34 -21.23 -23.34
N GLU A 18 56.85 -21.18 -24.57
CA GLU A 18 56.20 -20.46 -25.68
C GLU A 18 54.92 -21.15 -26.15
N SER A 19 54.92 -22.49 -26.23
CA SER A 19 53.71 -23.27 -26.53
C SER A 19 52.63 -23.15 -25.44
N VAL A 20 53.03 -23.10 -24.15
CA VAL A 20 52.09 -22.85 -23.04
C VAL A 20 51.54 -21.41 -23.08
N ARG A 21 52.38 -20.42 -23.42
CA ARG A 21 51.91 -19.04 -23.60
C ARG A 21 50.92 -18.92 -24.75
N LEU A 22 51.21 -19.51 -25.91
CA LEU A 22 50.29 -19.50 -27.06
C LEU A 22 48.97 -20.21 -26.75
N ALA A 23 48.99 -21.31 -25.99
CA ALA A 23 47.78 -21.98 -25.52
C ALA A 23 46.97 -21.13 -24.51
N ALA A 24 47.64 -20.38 -23.64
CA ALA A 24 47.00 -19.46 -22.70
C ALA A 24 46.37 -18.24 -23.40
N VAL A 25 46.99 -17.71 -24.46
CA VAL A 25 46.43 -16.59 -25.24
C VAL A 25 45.26 -17.06 -26.11
N ALA A 26 45.33 -18.26 -26.69
CA ALA A 26 44.22 -18.86 -27.43
C ALA A 26 42.99 -19.15 -26.53
N GLY A 27 43.21 -19.53 -25.26
CA GLY A 27 42.15 -19.68 -24.26
C GLY A 27 41.59 -18.35 -23.74
N ALA A 28 42.36 -17.26 -23.79
CA ALA A 28 41.96 -15.95 -23.28
C ALA A 28 41.16 -15.10 -24.29
N SER A 29 41.22 -15.40 -25.59
CA SER A 29 40.55 -14.59 -26.62
C SER A 29 39.08 -14.99 -26.90
N ALA A 30 38.54 -15.98 -26.18
CA ALA A 30 37.13 -16.42 -26.29
C ALA A 30 36.30 -16.18 -25.03
N ALA A 31 36.85 -15.50 -24.02
CA ALA A 31 36.11 -15.11 -22.84
C ALA A 31 36.40 -13.65 -22.53
N ALA A 32 35.68 -12.75 -23.23
CA ALA A 32 35.25 -11.55 -22.54
C ALA A 32 34.66 -11.97 -21.18
N PRO A 33 34.89 -11.25 -20.07
CA PRO A 33 34.17 -11.54 -18.84
C PRO A 33 32.70 -11.24 -19.14
N ALA A 34 31.97 -12.25 -19.60
CA ALA A 34 30.53 -12.27 -19.47
C ALA A 34 30.33 -12.22 -17.96
N THR A 35 30.02 -11.03 -17.46
CA THR A 35 29.25 -10.92 -16.24
C THR A 35 28.11 -11.91 -16.43
N LEU A 36 28.17 -13.03 -15.70
CA LEU A 36 27.01 -13.88 -15.48
C LEU A 36 26.05 -13.00 -14.68
N HIS A 37 25.39 -12.08 -15.38
CA HIS A 37 24.12 -11.55 -14.93
C HIS A 37 23.27 -12.79 -14.78
N SER A 38 23.07 -13.21 -13.53
CA SER A 38 21.97 -14.08 -13.17
C SER A 38 20.78 -13.58 -13.96
N LYS A 39 20.32 -14.34 -14.95
CA LYS A 39 19.15 -13.96 -15.74
C LYS A 39 18.02 -13.76 -14.74
N GLY A 40 17.58 -12.52 -14.56
CA GLY A 40 16.48 -12.20 -13.67
C GLY A 40 15.27 -13.06 -14.06
N SER A 41 14.58 -13.60 -13.07
CA SER A 41 13.46 -14.53 -13.28
C SER A 41 12.41 -14.32 -12.19
N PHE A 42 11.15 -14.62 -12.53
CA PHE A 42 10.02 -14.49 -11.61
C PHE A 42 9.94 -15.57 -10.52
N THR A 43 10.92 -16.47 -10.40
CA THR A 43 10.90 -17.56 -9.41
C THR A 43 10.82 -17.06 -7.97
N ASN A 44 11.49 -15.94 -7.67
CA ASN A 44 11.51 -15.33 -6.33
C ASN A 44 10.48 -14.20 -6.16
N CYS A 45 9.66 -13.92 -7.18
CA CYS A 45 8.58 -12.96 -7.06
C CYS A 45 7.55 -13.50 -6.05
N THR A 46 7.17 -12.70 -5.06
CA THR A 46 6.16 -13.06 -4.05
C THR A 46 4.73 -12.83 -4.55
N SER A 47 4.55 -11.98 -5.55
CA SER A 47 3.25 -11.65 -6.12
C SER A 47 2.67 -12.82 -6.90
N ARG A 48 1.39 -13.11 -6.66
CA ARG A 48 0.66 -14.23 -7.26
C ARG A 48 -0.77 -13.80 -7.56
N PHE A 49 -1.33 -14.26 -8.67
CA PHE A 49 -2.67 -13.88 -9.11
C PHE A 49 -3.57 -15.10 -9.35
N GLY A 50 -4.75 -15.08 -8.73
CA GLY A 50 -5.69 -16.21 -8.71
C GLY A 50 -6.83 -16.11 -9.73
N GLY A 51 -6.99 -14.96 -10.38
CA GLY A 51 -8.10 -14.69 -11.30
C GLY A 51 -9.29 -13.97 -10.67
N GLN A 52 -9.07 -13.23 -9.58
CA GLN A 52 -10.09 -12.33 -9.01
C GLN A 52 -10.50 -11.30 -10.08
N ARG A 53 -11.82 -11.12 -10.28
CA ARG A 53 -12.37 -10.11 -11.21
C ARG A 53 -12.58 -8.78 -10.49
N ASP A 54 -11.48 -8.22 -10.02
CA ASP A 54 -11.45 -6.98 -9.25
C ASP A 54 -10.36 -6.07 -9.79
N HIS A 55 -10.72 -4.81 -10.05
CA HIS A 55 -9.81 -3.84 -10.66
C HIS A 55 -8.60 -3.58 -9.75
N GLU A 56 -8.83 -3.43 -8.44
CA GLU A 56 -7.78 -3.11 -7.48
C GLU A 56 -6.76 -4.26 -7.37
N ALA A 57 -7.24 -5.50 -7.18
CA ALA A 57 -6.38 -6.67 -7.14
C ALA A 57 -5.57 -6.90 -8.43
N VAL A 58 -6.15 -6.60 -9.61
CA VAL A 58 -5.46 -6.75 -10.90
C VAL A 58 -4.37 -5.69 -11.06
N GLU A 59 -4.64 -4.43 -10.78
CA GLU A 59 -3.63 -3.36 -10.90
C GLU A 59 -2.53 -3.47 -9.83
N GLU A 60 -2.85 -3.91 -8.61
CA GLU A 60 -1.84 -4.22 -7.59
C GLU A 60 -0.88 -5.31 -8.07
N PHE A 61 -1.43 -6.41 -8.60
CA PHE A 61 -0.63 -7.49 -9.17
C PHE A 61 0.26 -7.00 -10.32
N ILE A 62 -0.32 -6.29 -11.30
CA ILE A 62 0.42 -5.77 -12.46
C ILE A 62 1.54 -4.82 -12.03
N THR A 63 1.23 -3.87 -11.14
CA THR A 63 2.22 -2.92 -10.62
C THR A 63 3.38 -3.65 -9.94
N SER A 64 3.07 -4.67 -9.12
CA SER A 64 4.08 -5.48 -8.43
C SER A 64 5.00 -6.23 -9.41
N ILE A 65 4.46 -6.89 -10.43
CA ILE A 65 5.27 -7.67 -11.39
C ILE A 65 6.06 -6.78 -12.34
N VAL A 66 5.53 -5.61 -12.73
CA VAL A 66 6.24 -4.63 -13.57
C VAL A 66 7.40 -4.04 -12.79
N THR A 67 7.16 -3.62 -11.54
CA THR A 67 8.21 -3.11 -10.65
C THR A 67 9.30 -4.17 -10.40
N TYR A 68 8.90 -5.42 -10.16
CA TYR A 68 9.84 -6.53 -9.97
C TYR A 68 10.67 -6.78 -11.24
N LYS A 69 10.03 -6.78 -12.41
CA LYS A 69 10.71 -6.93 -13.72
C LYS A 69 11.77 -5.85 -13.93
N GLU A 70 11.47 -4.61 -13.54
CA GLU A 70 12.41 -3.47 -13.63
C GLU A 70 13.60 -3.63 -12.67
N ILE A 71 13.33 -3.97 -11.40
CA ILE A 71 14.38 -4.16 -10.38
C ILE A 71 15.32 -5.31 -10.74
N GLU A 72 14.77 -6.45 -11.14
CA GLU A 72 15.55 -7.65 -11.50
C GLU A 72 16.06 -7.60 -12.95
N SER A 73 15.81 -6.51 -13.69
CA SER A 73 16.24 -6.32 -15.08
C SER A 73 15.88 -7.51 -15.99
N ILE A 74 14.66 -8.03 -15.86
CA ILE A 74 14.18 -9.18 -16.63
C ILE A 74 13.82 -8.73 -18.05
N SER A 75 14.30 -9.47 -19.05
CA SER A 75 13.96 -9.23 -20.46
C SER A 75 12.47 -9.47 -20.72
N ASP A 76 11.88 -8.79 -21.71
CA ASP A 76 10.46 -8.98 -22.06
C ASP A 76 10.15 -10.43 -22.47
N GLU A 77 11.09 -11.08 -23.15
CA GLU A 77 10.96 -12.48 -23.56
C GLU A 77 10.97 -13.44 -22.37
N ASP A 78 11.89 -13.24 -21.42
CA ASP A 78 11.98 -14.08 -20.22
C ASP A 78 10.81 -13.79 -19.27
N ALA A 79 10.36 -12.54 -19.21
CA ALA A 79 9.19 -12.14 -18.45
C ALA A 79 7.92 -12.83 -18.97
N LEU A 80 7.71 -12.84 -20.29
CA LEU A 80 6.56 -13.51 -20.92
C LEU A 80 6.58 -15.03 -20.68
N LYS A 81 7.75 -15.67 -20.74
CA LYS A 81 7.92 -17.10 -20.42
C LYS A 81 7.68 -17.39 -18.93
N GLY A 82 8.14 -16.51 -18.05
CA GLY A 82 8.02 -16.66 -16.60
C GLY A 82 6.64 -16.30 -16.04
N LEU A 83 5.81 -15.59 -16.81
CA LEU A 83 4.49 -15.11 -16.37
C LEU A 83 3.58 -16.23 -15.86
N SER A 84 3.63 -17.42 -16.47
CA SER A 84 2.82 -18.57 -16.03
C SER A 84 3.11 -19.04 -14.61
N LEU A 85 4.28 -18.72 -14.04
CA LEU A 85 4.65 -19.07 -12.66
C LEU A 85 3.91 -18.21 -11.63
N LEU A 86 3.40 -17.05 -12.06
CA LEU A 86 2.73 -16.08 -11.19
C LEU A 86 1.23 -16.40 -11.05
N PHE A 87 0.68 -17.22 -11.94
CA PHE A 87 -0.73 -17.58 -11.95
C PHE A 87 -1.04 -18.85 -11.16
N TYR A 88 -2.15 -18.83 -10.46
CA TYR A 88 -2.76 -20.00 -9.84
C TYR A 88 -4.28 -20.00 -10.07
N GLY A 89 -4.94 -21.10 -9.74
CA GLY A 89 -6.40 -21.20 -9.84
C GLY A 89 -6.94 -20.89 -11.24
N LEU A 90 -7.95 -20.02 -11.31
CA LEU A 90 -8.65 -19.67 -12.55
C LEU A 90 -7.73 -18.98 -13.56
N ALA A 91 -6.84 -18.09 -13.09
CA ALA A 91 -5.89 -17.38 -13.94
C ALA A 91 -4.94 -18.33 -14.69
N SER A 92 -4.52 -19.42 -14.05
CA SER A 92 -3.65 -20.41 -14.68
C SER A 92 -4.36 -21.13 -15.83
N THR A 93 -5.60 -21.57 -15.61
CA THR A 93 -6.44 -22.20 -16.63
C THR A 93 -6.71 -21.26 -17.81
N TRP A 94 -7.03 -19.99 -17.53
CA TRP A 94 -7.23 -18.97 -18.55
C TRP A 94 -5.97 -18.75 -19.39
N TRP A 95 -4.81 -18.58 -18.74
CA TRP A 95 -3.54 -18.31 -19.43
C TRP A 95 -3.15 -19.42 -20.40
N GLN A 96 -3.40 -20.69 -20.07
CA GLN A 96 -3.14 -21.80 -21.00
C GLN A 96 -3.91 -21.68 -22.32
N GLY A 97 -5.11 -21.09 -22.30
CA GLY A 97 -5.93 -20.85 -23.49
C GLY A 97 -5.43 -19.69 -24.34
N VAL A 98 -5.04 -18.58 -23.71
CA VAL A 98 -4.75 -17.31 -24.42
C VAL A 98 -3.26 -17.01 -24.62
N ARG A 99 -2.33 -17.79 -24.04
CA ARG A 99 -0.87 -17.53 -24.11
C ARG A 99 -0.29 -17.37 -25.51
N LYS A 100 -0.96 -17.91 -26.54
CA LYS A 100 -0.51 -17.79 -27.94
C LYS A 100 -0.88 -16.45 -28.57
N GLU A 101 -1.82 -15.73 -27.99
CA GLU A 101 -2.30 -14.43 -28.45
C GLU A 101 -1.38 -13.31 -27.96
N ALA A 102 -0.77 -13.47 -26.78
CA ALA A 102 0.22 -12.54 -26.23
C ALA A 102 1.59 -12.71 -26.91
N LYS A 103 1.95 -11.80 -27.82
CA LYS A 103 3.25 -11.82 -28.52
C LYS A 103 4.33 -11.02 -27.80
N THR A 104 3.93 -9.96 -27.11
CA THR A 104 4.80 -9.09 -26.33
C THR A 104 4.41 -9.10 -24.86
N TRP A 105 5.32 -8.62 -24.00
CA TRP A 105 5.01 -8.39 -22.59
C TRP A 105 3.83 -7.40 -22.44
N GLY A 106 3.80 -6.35 -23.25
CA GLY A 106 2.70 -5.37 -23.26
C GLY A 106 1.35 -6.00 -23.60
N ASP A 107 1.30 -6.90 -24.60
CA ASP A 107 0.07 -7.62 -24.96
C ASP A 107 -0.42 -8.50 -23.81
N ALA A 108 0.50 -9.18 -23.10
CA ALA A 108 0.15 -10.01 -21.97
C ALA A 108 -0.48 -9.18 -20.84
N ILE A 109 0.11 -8.04 -20.49
CA ILE A 109 -0.45 -7.13 -19.47
C ILE A 109 -1.82 -6.59 -19.92
N ALA A 110 -1.96 -6.20 -21.19
CA ALA A 110 -3.23 -5.73 -21.75
C ALA A 110 -4.33 -6.81 -21.68
N LEU A 111 -4.01 -8.07 -22.01
CA LEU A 111 -4.94 -9.20 -21.91
C LEU A 111 -5.37 -9.49 -20.47
N ILE A 112 -4.46 -9.38 -19.50
CA ILE A 112 -4.81 -9.54 -18.08
C ILE A 112 -5.81 -8.46 -17.66
N ARG A 113 -5.54 -7.19 -18.02
CA ARG A 113 -6.46 -6.08 -17.74
C ARG A 113 -7.81 -6.30 -18.39
N ASP A 114 -7.85 -6.57 -19.68
CA ASP A 114 -9.11 -6.73 -20.42
C ASP A 114 -9.98 -7.88 -19.87
N HIS A 115 -9.34 -8.99 -19.46
CA HIS A 115 -10.08 -10.16 -18.99
C HIS A 115 -10.52 -10.07 -17.52
N PHE A 116 -9.63 -9.59 -16.64
CA PHE A 116 -9.85 -9.62 -15.19
C PHE A 116 -10.17 -8.27 -14.55
N SER A 117 -9.82 -7.16 -15.20
CA SER A 117 -10.20 -5.82 -14.74
C SER A 117 -11.45 -5.38 -15.52
N PRO A 118 -12.67 -5.60 -15.00
CA PRO A 118 -13.85 -5.05 -15.64
C PRO A 118 -13.68 -3.53 -15.70
N THR A 119 -13.45 -3.00 -16.90
CA THR A 119 -13.32 -1.56 -17.14
C THR A 119 -14.67 -0.92 -16.86
N LYS A 120 -14.86 -0.42 -15.64
CA LYS A 120 -16.05 0.35 -15.30
C LYS A 120 -16.07 1.56 -16.25
N PRO A 121 -17.12 1.74 -17.04
CA PRO A 121 -17.20 2.91 -17.90
C PRO A 121 -17.21 4.16 -17.04
N ALA A 122 -16.64 5.25 -17.54
CA ALA A 122 -16.42 6.45 -16.74
C ALA A 122 -17.67 6.99 -16.03
N TYR A 123 -18.85 6.88 -16.63
CA TYR A 123 -20.10 7.30 -16.00
C TYR A 123 -20.40 6.50 -14.72
N GLN A 124 -20.07 5.21 -14.68
CA GLN A 124 -20.28 4.36 -13.51
C GLN A 124 -19.29 4.71 -12.40
N ILE A 125 -18.04 5.05 -12.74
CA ILE A 125 -17.05 5.56 -11.79
C ILE A 125 -17.55 6.87 -11.16
N TYR A 126 -18.10 7.79 -11.94
CA TYR A 126 -18.68 9.02 -11.37
C TYR A 126 -19.84 8.73 -10.42
N LEU A 127 -20.76 7.82 -10.79
CA LEU A 127 -21.85 7.42 -9.90
C LEU A 127 -21.30 6.90 -8.56
N GLU A 128 -20.29 6.04 -8.58
CA GLU A 128 -19.64 5.48 -7.38
C GLU A 128 -18.88 6.55 -6.55
N ILE A 129 -18.23 7.51 -7.21
CA ILE A 129 -17.59 8.66 -6.55
C ILE A 129 -18.64 9.46 -5.76
N PHE A 130 -19.81 9.74 -6.34
CA PHE A 130 -20.81 10.60 -5.70
C PHE A 130 -21.83 9.85 -4.83
N GLU A 131 -21.87 8.52 -4.89
CA GLU A 131 -22.85 7.70 -4.16
C GLU A 131 -22.73 7.89 -2.63
N ASN A 132 -21.50 7.92 -2.12
CA ASN A 132 -21.24 7.97 -0.69
C ASN A 132 -20.43 9.21 -0.28
N GLN A 133 -21.01 10.02 0.60
CA GLN A 133 -20.32 11.09 1.32
C GLN A 133 -19.50 10.53 2.50
N GLN A 134 -18.56 11.32 3.02
CA GLN A 134 -17.74 10.93 4.16
C GLN A 134 -18.58 10.81 5.44
N ARG A 135 -18.59 9.60 6.02
CA ARG A 135 -19.24 9.32 7.31
C ARG A 135 -18.45 9.92 8.47
N ASP A 136 -19.12 10.19 9.59
CA ASP A 136 -18.53 10.83 10.77
C ASP A 136 -17.33 10.07 11.36
N ASN A 137 -17.36 8.73 11.26
CA ASN A 137 -16.34 7.84 11.81
C ASN A 137 -15.18 7.52 10.85
N VAL A 138 -15.21 8.03 9.61
CA VAL A 138 -14.16 7.74 8.61
C VAL A 138 -13.12 8.86 8.65
N PRO A 139 -11.83 8.55 8.91
CA PRO A 139 -10.75 9.52 8.85
C PRO A 139 -10.57 10.12 7.46
N ILE A 140 -10.00 11.33 7.40
CA ILE A 140 -9.77 12.08 6.16
C ILE A 140 -8.84 11.33 5.22
N ASP A 141 -7.77 10.71 5.75
CA ASP A 141 -6.78 9.96 4.98
C ASP A 141 -7.42 8.80 4.23
N THR A 142 -8.20 7.96 4.94
CA THR A 142 -8.89 6.82 4.33
C THR A 142 -9.88 7.27 3.27
N PHE A 143 -10.66 8.31 3.56
CA PHE A 143 -11.67 8.80 2.63
C PHE A 143 -11.06 9.36 1.33
N VAL A 144 -10.04 10.23 1.46
CA VAL A 144 -9.35 10.82 0.31
C VAL A 144 -8.63 9.74 -0.49
N CYS A 145 -7.99 8.76 0.16
CA CYS A 145 -7.35 7.63 -0.52
C CYS A 145 -8.34 6.84 -1.39
N GLN A 146 -9.49 6.46 -0.83
CA GLN A 146 -10.54 5.74 -1.56
C GLN A 146 -11.08 6.54 -2.75
N LYS A 147 -11.33 7.85 -2.59
CA LYS A 147 -11.82 8.69 -3.70
C LYS A 147 -10.77 8.87 -4.79
N ARG A 148 -9.50 9.04 -4.43
CA ARG A 148 -8.40 9.12 -5.40
C ARG A 148 -8.19 7.81 -6.16
N ALA A 149 -8.37 6.66 -5.50
CA ALA A 149 -8.33 5.36 -6.15
C ALA A 149 -9.42 5.20 -7.22
N LEU A 150 -10.62 5.75 -6.99
CA LEU A 150 -11.69 5.77 -8.00
C LEU A 150 -11.38 6.76 -9.15
N LEU A 151 -10.89 7.96 -8.83
CA LEU A 151 -10.53 8.96 -9.84
C LEU A 151 -9.42 8.46 -10.78
N ALA A 152 -8.45 7.71 -10.26
CA ALA A 152 -7.37 7.10 -11.04
C ALA A 152 -7.86 6.07 -12.08
N GLN A 153 -9.08 5.56 -11.96
CA GLN A 153 -9.69 4.67 -12.97
C GLN A 153 -10.26 5.43 -14.17
N LEU A 154 -10.37 6.75 -14.09
CA LEU A 154 -10.78 7.58 -15.22
C LEU A 154 -9.61 7.73 -16.21
N PRO A 155 -9.90 7.99 -17.50
CA PRO A 155 -8.86 8.25 -18.49
C PRO A 155 -7.89 9.37 -18.05
N GLU A 156 -6.59 9.13 -18.22
CA GLU A 156 -5.53 10.09 -17.88
C GLU A 156 -5.74 11.44 -18.57
N GLY A 157 -5.38 12.52 -17.88
CA GLY A 157 -5.49 13.89 -18.39
C GLY A 157 -6.91 14.44 -18.49
N ARG A 158 -7.92 13.70 -18.01
CA ARG A 158 -9.31 14.19 -18.00
C ARG A 158 -9.54 15.30 -16.95
N HIS A 159 -8.94 15.17 -15.78
CA HIS A 159 -9.06 16.13 -14.67
C HIS A 159 -7.67 16.56 -14.23
N ASP A 160 -7.55 17.82 -13.81
CA ASP A 160 -6.41 18.29 -13.05
C ASP A 160 -6.66 18.15 -11.54
N GLU A 161 -5.62 18.33 -10.72
CA GLU A 161 -5.71 18.17 -9.26
C GLU A 161 -6.71 19.16 -8.64
N GLU A 162 -6.88 20.35 -9.24
CA GLU A 162 -7.86 21.34 -8.78
C GLU A 162 -9.30 20.85 -8.98
N THR A 163 -9.62 20.31 -10.16
CA THR A 163 -10.94 19.73 -10.44
C THR A 163 -11.20 18.52 -9.54
N GLU A 164 -10.22 17.64 -9.37
CA GLU A 164 -10.36 16.49 -8.47
C GLU A 164 -10.62 16.91 -7.01
N LEU A 165 -9.96 17.96 -6.54
CA LEU A 165 -10.20 18.54 -5.22
C LEU A 165 -11.62 19.07 -5.08
N ASP A 166 -12.18 19.72 -6.11
CA ASP A 166 -13.58 20.17 -6.09
C ASP A 166 -14.57 19.02 -5.96
N LEU A 167 -14.33 17.93 -6.70
CA LEU A 167 -15.16 16.72 -6.63
C LEU A 167 -15.14 16.10 -5.23
N VAL A 168 -13.95 16.00 -4.62
CA VAL A 168 -13.78 15.40 -3.29
C VAL A 168 -14.29 16.33 -2.18
N TYR A 169 -14.02 17.63 -2.27
CA TYR A 169 -14.38 18.61 -1.23
C TYR A 169 -15.89 18.66 -0.98
N GLY A 170 -16.71 18.55 -2.03
CA GLY A 170 -18.17 18.50 -1.91
C GLY A 170 -18.69 17.30 -1.11
N LEU A 171 -17.91 16.22 -1.04
CA LEU A 171 -18.25 14.96 -0.37
C LEU A 171 -17.69 14.86 1.06
N LEU A 172 -16.84 15.80 1.47
CA LEU A 172 -16.28 15.84 2.81
C LEU A 172 -17.36 16.11 3.86
N ASN A 173 -17.15 15.52 5.02
CA ASN A 173 -18.02 15.72 6.16
C ASN A 173 -17.98 17.19 6.62
N ILE A 174 -19.09 17.68 7.15
CA ILE A 174 -19.21 19.05 7.65
C ILE A 174 -18.19 19.38 8.76
N LYS A 175 -17.69 18.40 9.52
CA LYS A 175 -16.64 18.60 10.53
C LYS A 175 -15.34 19.16 9.95
N TYR A 176 -15.03 18.86 8.68
CA TYR A 176 -13.86 19.42 7.99
C TYR A 176 -14.21 20.73 7.29
N ARG A 177 -15.33 20.76 6.55
CA ARG A 177 -15.75 21.93 5.74
C ARG A 177 -16.04 23.19 6.56
N LYS A 178 -16.31 23.05 7.86
CA LYS A 178 -16.44 24.19 8.79
C LYS A 178 -15.10 24.88 9.10
N ASN A 179 -14.00 24.14 9.02
CA ASN A 179 -12.67 24.59 9.43
C ASN A 179 -11.73 24.80 8.24
N ILE A 180 -12.02 24.18 7.09
CA ILE A 180 -11.22 24.26 5.87
C ILE A 180 -12.08 24.89 4.78
N LEU A 181 -11.70 26.09 4.31
CA LEU A 181 -12.32 26.72 3.15
C LEU A 181 -11.73 26.14 1.86
N ARG A 182 -12.58 25.93 0.83
CA ARG A 182 -12.14 25.41 -0.47
C ARG A 182 -11.06 26.26 -1.13
N GLN A 183 -11.15 27.58 -1.01
CA GLN A 183 -10.23 28.55 -1.61
C GLN A 183 -8.81 28.46 -1.03
N ASP A 184 -8.67 27.92 0.19
CA ASP A 184 -7.39 27.79 0.89
C ASP A 184 -6.69 26.45 0.58
N LEU A 185 -7.19 25.69 -0.40
CA LEU A 185 -6.67 24.38 -0.80
C LEU A 185 -6.27 24.41 -2.26
N LYS A 186 -5.00 24.10 -2.52
CA LYS A 186 -4.46 23.91 -3.87
C LYS A 186 -4.08 22.47 -4.18
N THR A 187 -3.78 21.68 -3.14
CA THR A 187 -3.31 20.30 -3.29
C THR A 187 -3.98 19.36 -2.29
N PHE A 188 -4.03 18.07 -2.62
CA PHE A 188 -4.50 17.04 -1.69
C PHE A 188 -3.65 16.96 -0.43
N ARG A 189 -2.36 17.32 -0.52
CA ARG A 189 -1.45 17.36 0.63
C ARG A 189 -1.93 18.35 1.69
N GLU A 190 -2.29 19.57 1.27
CA GLU A 190 -2.79 20.61 2.17
C GLU A 190 -4.10 20.20 2.84
N LEU A 191 -4.99 19.54 2.10
CA LEU A 191 -6.25 19.02 2.62
C LEU A 191 -6.01 17.98 3.73
N LEU A 192 -5.11 17.02 3.48
CA LEU A 192 -4.77 15.98 4.45
C LEU A 192 -4.10 16.56 5.70
N GLU A 193 -3.18 17.50 5.55
CA GLU A 193 -2.50 18.14 6.68
C GLU A 193 -3.48 18.89 7.59
N LYS A 194 -4.32 19.76 7.01
CA LYS A 194 -5.36 20.47 7.77
C LYS A 194 -6.38 19.49 8.37
N GLY A 195 -6.75 18.44 7.64
CA GLY A 195 -7.68 17.41 8.10
C GLY A 195 -7.18 16.66 9.34
N ARG A 196 -5.91 16.26 9.36
CA ARG A 196 -5.28 15.58 10.50
C ARG A 196 -5.24 16.46 11.75
N ILE A 197 -4.95 17.76 11.59
CA ILE A 197 -4.98 18.71 12.71
C ILE A 197 -6.39 18.80 13.30
N ILE A 198 -7.42 18.87 12.47
CA ILE A 198 -8.83 18.91 12.93
C ILE A 198 -9.20 17.63 13.67
N GLU A 199 -8.80 16.47 13.15
CA GLU A 199 -9.06 15.18 13.82
C GLU A 199 -8.39 15.11 15.18
N HIS A 200 -7.13 15.54 15.27
CA HIS A 200 -6.41 15.61 16.53
C HIS A 200 -7.12 16.51 17.55
N ASN A 201 -7.48 17.74 17.15
CA ASN A 201 -8.17 18.69 18.02
C ASN A 201 -9.55 18.17 18.47
N ASN A 202 -10.29 17.51 17.57
CA ASN A 202 -11.59 16.93 17.92
C ASN A 202 -11.46 15.79 18.94
N LEU A 203 -10.43 14.95 18.80
CA LEU A 203 -10.14 13.90 19.77
C LEU A 203 -9.80 14.47 21.16
N GLU A 204 -9.05 15.57 21.22
CA GLU A 204 -8.76 16.26 22.49
C GLU A 204 -10.04 16.81 23.12
N VAL A 205 -10.90 17.48 22.33
CA VAL A 205 -12.18 18.03 22.80
C VAL A 205 -13.12 16.91 23.30
N GLU A 206 -13.19 15.79 22.59
CA GLU A 206 -13.99 14.62 22.99
C GLU A 206 -13.44 13.98 24.28
N ALA A 207 -12.12 13.92 24.45
CA ALA A 207 -11.48 13.42 25.66
C ALA A 207 -11.74 14.33 26.87
N GLU A 208 -11.76 15.66 26.68
CA GLU A 208 -12.11 16.62 27.72
C GLU A 208 -13.59 16.53 28.12
N GLN A 209 -14.48 16.30 27.15
CA GLN A 209 -15.92 16.13 27.39
C GLN A 209 -16.27 14.79 28.04
N ASN A 210 -15.54 13.72 27.71
CA ASN A 210 -15.70 12.37 28.27
C ASN A 210 -14.84 12.10 29.51
N GLY A 211 -13.98 13.04 29.91
CA GLY A 211 -13.31 13.02 31.20
C GLY A 211 -14.34 13.01 32.35
N PRO A 212 -13.96 12.56 33.56
CA PRO A 212 -14.89 12.53 34.69
C PRO A 212 -15.36 13.96 34.95
N MET A 213 -16.60 14.28 34.52
CA MET A 213 -17.31 15.54 34.69
C MET A 213 -16.75 16.33 35.87
N ARG A 214 -15.83 17.26 35.56
CA ARG A 214 -15.10 18.00 36.58
C ARG A 214 -16.10 18.96 37.22
N GLY A 215 -16.73 18.51 38.30
CA GLY A 215 -17.42 19.40 39.23
C GLY A 215 -18.93 19.57 39.06
N SER A 216 -19.71 18.57 38.64
CA SER A 216 -21.05 18.49 39.22
C SER A 216 -20.85 18.13 40.69
N LYS A 217 -20.72 19.15 41.55
CA LYS A 217 -20.84 18.99 43.00
C LYS A 217 -22.19 18.31 43.22
N ARG A 218 -22.21 16.97 43.25
CA ARG A 218 -23.33 16.20 43.79
C ARG A 218 -23.52 16.75 45.19
N THR A 219 -24.48 17.66 45.34
CA THR A 219 -24.85 18.21 46.64
C THR A 219 -25.14 16.99 47.50
N LYS A 220 -24.24 16.69 48.45
CA LYS A 220 -24.35 15.49 49.27
C LYS A 220 -25.75 15.48 49.88
N ARG A 221 -26.49 14.39 49.65
CA ARG A 221 -27.85 14.20 50.16
C ARG A 221 -27.72 13.40 51.45
N CYS A 222 -28.36 13.86 52.50
CA CYS A 222 -28.38 13.14 53.77
C CYS A 222 -29.14 11.82 53.61
N THR A 223 -28.54 10.69 53.99
CA THR A 223 -29.16 9.36 53.86
C THR A 223 -30.34 9.14 54.82
N HIS A 224 -30.48 9.96 55.88
CA HIS A 224 -31.56 9.86 56.86
C HIS A 224 -32.81 10.67 56.45
N CYS A 225 -32.63 11.92 56.02
CA CYS A 225 -33.74 12.83 55.73
C CYS A 225 -33.93 13.11 54.23
N ASN A 226 -33.03 12.60 53.39
CA ASN A 226 -33.01 12.78 51.94
C ASN A 226 -32.97 14.24 51.44
N PHE A 227 -32.67 15.21 52.32
CA PHE A 227 -32.44 16.61 51.96
C PHE A 227 -30.99 16.85 51.52
N ARG A 228 -30.81 17.83 50.63
CA ARG A 228 -29.51 18.24 50.09
C ARG A 228 -28.82 19.23 51.03
N GLY A 229 -27.50 19.23 51.05
CA GLY A 229 -26.70 20.27 51.71
C GLY A 229 -26.10 19.90 53.08
N HIS A 230 -26.28 18.66 53.54
CA HIS A 230 -25.62 18.12 54.73
C HIS A 230 -25.52 16.60 54.65
N THR A 231 -24.65 16.00 55.47
CA THR A 231 -24.45 14.54 55.52
C THR A 231 -25.28 13.88 56.63
N TYR A 232 -25.23 12.54 56.71
CA TYR A 232 -25.92 11.77 57.76
C TYR A 232 -25.52 12.21 59.18
N GLU A 233 -24.24 12.51 59.39
CA GLU A 233 -23.67 12.89 60.69
C GLU A 233 -24.16 14.27 61.16
N GLU A 234 -24.38 15.17 60.21
CA GLU A 234 -24.81 16.56 60.42
C GLU A 234 -26.34 16.71 60.41
N CYS A 235 -27.08 15.61 60.28
CA CYS A 235 -28.55 15.62 60.17
C CYS A 235 -29.22 16.03 61.48
N ARG A 236 -29.71 17.27 61.54
CA ARG A 236 -30.45 17.81 62.69
C ARG A 236 -31.69 16.95 63.05
N LYS A 237 -32.40 16.45 62.03
CA LYS A 237 -33.60 15.60 62.22
C LYS A 237 -33.28 14.24 62.84
N ARG A 238 -32.05 13.73 62.67
CA ARG A 238 -31.56 12.51 63.31
C ARG A 238 -31.16 12.75 64.76
N LYS A 239 -30.46 13.86 65.02
CA LYS A 239 -30.07 14.22 66.39
C LYS A 239 -31.30 14.40 67.28
N SER A 240 -32.32 15.11 66.79
CA SER A 240 -33.58 15.27 67.52
C SER A 240 -34.37 13.97 67.73
N SER A 241 -34.28 12.99 66.80
CA SER A 241 -34.96 11.71 66.98
C SER A 241 -34.22 10.77 67.94
N ASN A 242 -32.89 10.88 68.04
CA ASN A 242 -32.12 10.14 69.04
C ASN A 242 -32.37 10.69 70.44
N GLU A 243 -32.40 12.03 70.60
CA GLU A 243 -32.67 12.70 71.88
C GLU A 243 -34.10 12.48 72.39
N ALA A 244 -35.05 12.12 71.53
CA ALA A 244 -36.43 11.80 71.91
C ALA A 244 -36.64 10.32 72.24
N ASN A 245 -35.64 9.47 72.00
CA ASN A 245 -35.67 8.02 72.24
C ASN A 245 -34.72 7.59 73.38
N GLU A 246 -34.09 8.54 74.06
CA GLU A 246 -33.45 8.41 75.37
C GLU A 246 -34.38 8.96 76.47
#